data_AF-A0A1I3PTD0-F1
#
_entry.id   AF-A0A1I3PTD0-F1
#
_cell.length_a   1.000
_cell.length_b   1.000
_cell.length_c   1.000
_cell.angle_alpha   90.00
_cell.angle_beta   90.00
_cell.angle_gamma   90.00
#
_symmetry.space_group_name_H-M   'P 1'
#
loop_
_entity.id
_entity.type
_entity.pdbx_description
1 polymer ?
#
loop_
_entity_poly.entity_id
_entity_poly.type
_entity_poly.pdbx_seq_one_letter_code
_entity_poly.pdbx_strand_id
1 'polypeptide(L)'
;MNFQYSNTTIWRKKAIGSLLNTVTSLVPLGLALYLNGRVEKFIVIMTGAIFLLGLWQMVHYMRMPERDYVHLEEGIIDIRIGIADPNTRLSNEEIKHIQQIDDVISLQSDRGEEENIYLENLSNADKESLLTELEYRYGNRMHRSNQSA
;
A
#
# COMPACT_ATOMS: atom_id res chain seq x y z
N MET A 1 -10.12 -16.90 3.28
CA MET A 1 -10.54 -15.55 3.73
C MET A 1 -9.82 -14.50 2.92
N ASN A 2 -10.48 -13.38 2.64
CA ASN A 2 -9.93 -12.31 1.83
C ASN A 2 -9.98 -10.99 2.61
N PHE A 3 -8.86 -10.28 2.67
CA PHE A 3 -8.74 -8.98 3.31
C PHE A 3 -8.40 -7.95 2.23
N GLN A 4 -9.27 -6.96 2.09
CA GLN A 4 -9.06 -5.83 1.19
C GLN A 4 -8.19 -4.76 1.85
N TYR A 5 -7.80 -3.75 1.10
CA TYR A 5 -7.21 -2.50 1.61
C TYR A 5 -8.23 -1.66 2.41
N SER A 6 -8.78 -2.24 3.47
CA SER A 6 -9.98 -1.75 4.16
C SER A 6 -9.76 -0.51 5.00
N ASN A 7 -8.51 -0.09 5.25
CA ASN A 7 -8.23 1.22 5.84
C ASN A 7 -8.42 2.36 4.84
N THR A 8 -9.69 2.69 4.56
CA THR A 8 -10.08 3.76 3.64
C THR A 8 -9.49 5.13 4.00
N THR A 9 -9.22 5.38 5.29
CA THR A 9 -8.71 6.68 5.74
C THR A 9 -7.30 6.98 5.22
N ILE A 10 -6.42 5.97 5.22
CA ILE A 10 -5.06 6.11 4.69
C ILE A 10 -5.09 6.35 3.18
N TRP A 11 -5.88 5.57 2.45
CA TRP A 11 -5.98 5.68 1.00
C TRP A 11 -6.60 7.01 0.57
N ARG A 12 -7.61 7.48 1.30
CA ARG A 12 -8.18 8.82 1.10
C ARG A 12 -7.16 9.91 1.38
N LYS A 13 -6.36 9.80 2.44
CA LYS A 13 -5.28 10.75 2.75
C LYS A 13 -4.21 10.77 1.64
N LYS A 14 -3.80 9.60 1.14
CA LYS A 14 -2.88 9.48 -0.01
C LYS A 14 -3.47 10.09 -1.29
N ALA A 15 -4.76 9.87 -1.58
CA ALA A 15 -5.45 10.47 -2.71
C ALA A 15 -5.53 12.00 -2.62
N ILE A 16 -5.89 12.54 -1.46
CA ILE A 16 -5.91 14.00 -1.21
C ILE A 16 -4.50 14.58 -1.32
N GLY A 17 -3.49 13.91 -0.77
CA GLY A 17 -2.09 14.33 -0.90
C GLY A 17 -1.65 14.40 -2.37
N SER A 18 -2.02 13.40 -3.18
CA SER A 18 -1.77 13.40 -4.62
C SER A 18 -2.45 14.58 -5.32
N LEU A 19 -3.71 14.87 -4.98
CA LEU A 19 -4.44 16.01 -5.53
C LEU A 19 -3.78 17.35 -5.17
N LEU A 20 -3.39 17.54 -3.90
CA LEU A 20 -2.69 18.74 -3.46
C LEU A 20 -1.37 18.93 -4.21
N ASN A 21 -0.56 17.88 -4.31
CA ASN A 21 0.69 17.92 -5.08
C ASN A 21 0.44 18.29 -6.56
N THR A 22 -0.61 17.71 -7.15
CA THR A 22 -1.01 17.99 -8.52
C THR A 22 -1.37 19.47 -8.71
N VAL A 23 -2.16 20.04 -7.79
CA VAL A 23 -2.53 21.46 -7.83
C VAL A 23 -1.32 22.35 -7.60
N THR A 24 -0.46 22.03 -6.64
CA THR A 24 0.78 22.78 -6.38
C THR A 24 1.71 22.80 -7.58
N SER A 25 1.74 21.74 -8.39
CA SER A 25 2.54 21.68 -9.62
C SER A 25 2.13 22.72 -10.68
N LEU A 26 0.92 23.28 -10.59
CA LEU A 26 0.43 24.35 -11.48
C LEU A 26 0.89 25.74 -11.07
N VAL A 27 1.34 25.92 -9.81
CA VAL A 27 1.74 27.24 -9.27
C VAL A 27 2.89 27.87 -10.08
N PRO A 28 3.97 27.15 -10.46
CA PRO A 28 5.03 27.72 -11.28
C PRO A 28 4.52 28.21 -12.65
N LEU A 29 3.54 27.52 -13.22
CA LEU A 29 2.96 27.87 -14.51
C LEU A 29 2.15 29.17 -14.42
N GLY A 30 1.32 29.29 -13.37
CA GLY A 30 0.58 30.52 -13.07
C GLY A 30 1.52 31.70 -12.78
N LEU A 31 2.58 31.47 -12.01
CA LEU A 31 3.57 32.50 -11.71
C LEU A 31 4.35 32.96 -12.96
N ALA A 32 4.74 32.02 -13.81
CA ALA A 32 5.44 32.33 -15.06
C ALA A 32 4.53 33.13 -16.02
N LEU A 33 3.24 32.77 -16.14
CA LEU A 33 2.25 33.55 -16.88
C LEU A 33 2.08 34.96 -16.30
N TYR A 34 1.97 35.08 -14.98
CA TYR A 34 1.76 36.37 -14.31
C TYR A 34 2.95 37.32 -14.48
N LEU A 35 4.18 36.82 -14.33
CA LEU A 35 5.40 37.65 -14.39
C LEU A 35 5.85 37.97 -15.82
N ASN A 36 5.74 37.01 -16.74
CA ASN A 36 6.33 37.12 -18.09
C ASN A 36 5.29 37.32 -19.20
N GLY A 37 3.99 37.17 -18.90
CA GLY A 37 2.91 37.21 -19.90
C GLY A 37 2.92 36.06 -20.90
N ARG A 38 3.87 35.11 -20.77
CA ARG A 38 4.06 33.96 -21.65
C ARG A 38 4.71 32.82 -20.87
N VAL A 39 4.45 31.59 -21.30
CA VAL A 39 5.11 30.39 -20.79
C VAL A 39 5.70 29.62 -21.96
N GLU A 40 6.90 29.11 -21.77
CA GLU A 40 7.55 28.28 -22.77
C GLU A 40 6.78 26.97 -22.97
N LYS A 41 6.66 26.55 -24.24
CA LYS A 41 5.94 25.32 -24.61
C LYS A 41 6.45 24.09 -23.85
N PHE A 42 7.76 24.02 -23.61
CA PHE A 42 8.38 22.94 -22.86
C PHE A 42 7.85 22.83 -21.42
N ILE A 43 7.72 23.97 -20.74
CA ILE A 43 7.18 24.03 -19.37
C ILE A 43 5.73 23.57 -19.36
N VAL A 44 4.92 24.01 -20.33
CA VAL A 44 3.52 23.57 -20.46
C VAL A 44 3.42 22.05 -20.62
N ILE A 45 4.25 21.46 -21.47
CA ILE A 45 4.26 20.01 -21.71
C ILE A 45 4.66 19.25 -20.45
N MET A 46 5.73 19.66 -19.78
CA MET A 46 6.22 19.01 -18.54
C MET A 46 5.19 19.11 -17.41
N THR A 47 4.62 20.30 -17.17
CA THR A 47 3.58 20.47 -16.17
C THR A 47 2.32 19.67 -16.51
N GLY A 48 1.95 19.60 -17.79
CA GLY A 48 0.85 18.76 -18.26
C GLY A 48 1.08 17.28 -17.98
N ALA A 49 2.28 16.76 -18.25
CA ALA A 49 2.63 15.37 -17.96
C ALA A 49 2.58 15.06 -16.46
N ILE A 50 3.16 15.93 -15.62
CA ILE A 50 3.12 15.79 -14.15
C ILE A 50 1.67 15.85 -13.64
N PHE A 51 0.86 16.74 -14.20
CA PHE A 51 -0.55 16.86 -13.85
C PHE A 51 -1.33 15.57 -14.15
N LEU A 52 -1.13 14.99 -15.34
CA LEU A 52 -1.75 13.73 -15.72
C LEU A 52 -1.30 12.56 -14.82
N LEU A 53 0.00 12.50 -14.48
CA LEU A 53 0.53 11.49 -13.55
C LEU A 53 -0.10 11.64 -12.16
N GLY A 54 -0.24 12.86 -11.66
CA GLY A 54 -0.86 13.14 -10.37
C GLY A 54 -2.36 12.80 -10.31
N LEU A 55 -3.10 13.06 -11.39
CA LEU A 55 -4.49 12.61 -11.53
C LEU A 55 -4.60 11.09 -11.59
N TRP A 56 -3.73 10.42 -12.36
CA TRP A 56 -3.69 8.97 -12.42
C TRP A 56 -3.42 8.37 -11.04
N GLN A 57 -2.45 8.91 -10.30
CA GLN A 57 -2.11 8.49 -8.95
C GLN A 57 -3.26 8.71 -7.95
N MET A 58 -4.00 9.82 -8.07
CA MET A 58 -5.21 10.06 -7.28
C MET A 58 -6.28 8.99 -7.55
N VAL A 59 -6.62 8.75 -8.82
CA VAL A 59 -7.60 7.72 -9.22
C VAL A 59 -7.15 6.34 -8.73
N HIS A 60 -5.86 6.04 -8.85
CA HIS A 60 -5.29 4.80 -8.35
C HIS A 60 -5.54 4.63 -6.85
N TYR A 61 -5.20 5.62 -6.02
CA TYR A 61 -5.40 5.52 -4.57
C TYR A 61 -6.86 5.46 -4.15
N MET A 62 -7.78 6.09 -4.90
CA MET A 62 -9.21 5.96 -4.62
C MET A 62 -9.75 4.56 -4.88
N ARG A 63 -9.15 3.80 -5.81
CA ARG A 63 -9.55 2.43 -6.13
C ARG A 63 -8.87 1.36 -5.27
N MET A 64 -7.85 1.71 -4.50
CA MET A 64 -7.14 0.73 -3.65
C MET A 64 -8.07 0.02 -2.66
N PRO A 65 -9.02 0.68 -1.97
CA PRO A 65 -9.92 0.01 -1.03
C PRO A 65 -10.78 -1.11 -1.62
N GLU A 66 -11.01 -1.11 -2.93
CA GLU A 66 -11.79 -2.15 -3.64
C GLU A 66 -10.92 -3.37 -4.00
N ARG A 67 -9.60 -3.29 -3.79
CA ARG A 67 -8.65 -4.34 -4.14
C ARG A 67 -8.36 -5.24 -2.96
N ASP A 68 -8.15 -6.50 -3.29
CA ASP A 68 -7.68 -7.52 -2.37
C ASP A 68 -6.21 -7.27 -2.02
N TYR A 69 -5.90 -7.36 -0.73
CA TYR A 69 -4.59 -7.12 -0.17
C TYR A 69 -3.94 -8.43 0.31
N VAL A 70 -4.64 -9.18 1.14
CA VAL A 70 -4.19 -10.49 1.64
C VAL A 70 -5.28 -11.52 1.40
N HIS A 71 -4.94 -12.59 0.69
CA HIS A 71 -5.82 -13.73 0.49
C HIS A 71 -5.25 -14.95 1.22
N LEU A 72 -6.03 -15.50 2.13
CA LEU A 72 -5.71 -16.70 2.89
C LEU A 72 -6.55 -17.86 2.37
N GLU A 73 -5.95 -18.75 1.59
CA GLU A 73 -6.55 -19.98 1.07
C GLU A 73 -6.03 -21.20 1.85
N GLU A 74 -6.64 -22.37 1.70
CA GLU A 74 -6.18 -23.59 2.38
C GLU A 74 -4.73 -23.92 1.96
N GLY A 75 -3.79 -23.75 2.89
CA GLY A 75 -2.38 -24.04 2.66
C GLY A 75 -1.58 -22.96 1.93
N ILE A 76 -2.18 -21.79 1.63
CA ILE A 76 -1.53 -20.74 0.82
C ILE A 76 -1.90 -19.34 1.35
N ILE A 77 -0.92 -18.44 1.34
CA ILE A 77 -1.08 -17.00 1.52
C ILE A 77 -0.69 -16.30 0.22
N ASP A 78 -1.60 -15.48 -0.33
CA ASP A 78 -1.31 -14.54 -1.42
C ASP A 78 -1.30 -13.11 -0.85
N ILE A 79 -0.21 -12.40 -1.07
CA ILE A 79 0.03 -11.05 -0.59
C ILE A 79 0.23 -10.17 -1.82
N ARG A 80 -0.63 -9.16 -1.96
CA ARG A 80 -0.44 -8.12 -2.95
C ARG A 80 0.32 -6.95 -2.33
N ILE A 81 1.53 -6.71 -2.80
CA ILE A 81 2.31 -5.54 -2.43
C ILE A 81 2.23 -4.53 -3.57
N GLY A 82 1.96 -3.26 -3.24
CA GLY A 82 2.16 -2.16 -4.17
C GLY A 82 1.17 -2.02 -5.33
N ILE A 83 1.61 -1.24 -6.32
CA ILE A 83 0.81 -0.75 -7.47
C ILE A 83 0.99 -1.66 -8.71
N ALA A 84 2.19 -2.23 -8.84
CA ALA A 84 2.63 -2.96 -10.02
C ALA A 84 3.46 -4.21 -9.68
N ASP A 85 3.70 -4.49 -8.40
CA ASP A 85 4.47 -5.68 -8.04
C ASP A 85 3.59 -6.92 -8.23
N PRO A 86 4.17 -8.03 -8.72
CA PRO A 86 3.44 -9.28 -8.84
C PRO A 86 2.95 -9.72 -7.47
N ASN A 87 1.76 -10.32 -7.44
CA ASN A 87 1.24 -10.99 -6.26
C ASN A 87 2.26 -12.02 -5.75
N THR A 88 2.66 -11.92 -4.48
CA THR A 88 3.55 -12.91 -3.87
C THR A 88 2.70 -14.01 -3.26
N ARG A 89 2.84 -15.22 -3.79
CA ARG A 89 2.14 -16.42 -3.32
C ARG A 89 3.11 -17.31 -2.55
N LEU A 90 2.82 -17.54 -1.27
CA LEU A 90 3.60 -18.40 -0.39
C LEU A 90 2.74 -19.57 0.08
N SER A 91 3.26 -20.79 -0.05
CA SER A 91 2.64 -21.96 0.59
C SER A 91 2.98 -22.02 2.09
N ASN A 92 2.11 -22.64 2.88
CA ASN A 92 2.35 -22.85 4.32
C ASN A 92 3.63 -23.66 4.61
N GLU A 93 4.08 -24.46 3.65
CA GLU A 93 5.30 -25.26 3.72
C GLU A 93 6.55 -24.39 3.53
N GLU A 94 6.47 -23.39 2.65
CA GLU A 94 7.54 -22.41 2.41
C GLU A 94 7.67 -21.43 3.58
N ILE A 95 6.62 -21.21 4.38
CA ILE A 95 6.64 -20.30 5.53
C ILE A 95 7.35 -20.95 6.73
N LYS A 96 8.59 -20.53 6.97
CA LYS A 96 9.39 -20.96 8.14
C LYS A 96 8.98 -20.26 9.41
N HIS A 97 8.82 -18.93 9.34
CA HIS A 97 8.61 -18.09 10.51
C HIS A 97 7.69 -16.93 10.18
N ILE A 98 6.82 -16.58 11.12
CA ILE A 98 5.98 -15.39 11.05
C ILE A 98 6.29 -14.55 12.28
N GLN A 99 6.67 -13.29 12.06
CA GLN A 99 6.93 -12.34 13.13
C GLN A 99 6.01 -11.13 12.98
N GLN A 100 5.39 -10.72 14.08
CA GLN A 100 4.72 -9.44 14.17
C GLN A 100 5.60 -8.45 14.92
N ILE A 101 5.94 -7.34 14.26
CA ILE A 101 6.64 -6.20 14.82
C ILE A 101 5.75 -4.98 14.58
N ASP A 102 5.18 -4.43 15.66
CA ASP A 102 4.24 -3.31 15.62
C ASP A 102 3.07 -3.53 14.63
N ASP A 103 2.97 -2.66 13.62
CA ASP A 103 1.97 -2.69 12.54
C ASP A 103 2.47 -3.46 11.29
N VAL A 104 3.47 -4.32 11.42
CA VAL A 104 4.01 -5.14 10.32
C VAL A 104 4.04 -6.61 10.70
N ILE A 105 3.58 -7.47 9.80
CA ILE A 105 3.77 -8.92 9.88
C ILE A 105 4.79 -9.31 8.82
N SER A 106 5.96 -9.75 9.25
CA SER A 106 7.00 -10.34 8.40
C SER A 106 6.78 -11.84 8.26
N LEU A 107 6.74 -12.34 7.03
CA LEU A 107 6.76 -13.76 6.70
C LEU A 107 8.09 -14.12 6.06
N GLN A 108 8.83 -15.00 6.73
CA GLN A 108 10.10 -15.49 6.21
C GLN A 108 9.89 -16.83 5.49
N SER A 109 10.24 -16.84 4.20
CA SER A 109 10.28 -18.02 3.36
C SER A 109 11.51 -18.89 3.65
N ASP A 110 11.40 -20.18 3.35
CA ASP A 110 12.50 -21.13 3.36
C ASP A 110 13.68 -20.77 2.45
N ARG A 111 13.40 -19.99 1.38
CA ARG A 111 14.37 -19.44 0.43
C ARG A 111 15.11 -18.20 0.94
N GLY A 112 14.76 -17.70 2.12
CA GLY A 112 15.35 -16.50 2.73
C GLY A 112 14.73 -15.18 2.25
N GLU A 113 13.67 -15.24 1.44
CA GLU A 113 12.85 -14.10 1.09
C GLU A 113 11.98 -13.70 2.29
N GLU A 114 11.83 -12.40 2.53
CA GLU A 114 11.01 -11.84 3.60
C GLU A 114 9.91 -10.97 3.00
N GLU A 115 8.67 -11.32 3.29
CA GLU A 115 7.49 -10.63 2.79
C GLU A 115 6.75 -9.93 3.91
N ASN A 116 6.41 -8.66 3.69
CA ASN A 116 5.86 -7.80 4.74
C ASN A 116 4.40 -7.46 4.47
N ILE A 117 3.52 -7.86 5.40
CA ILE A 117 2.13 -7.41 5.46
C ILE A 117 2.06 -6.22 6.41
N TYR A 118 1.91 -5.03 5.84
CA TYR A 118 1.63 -3.80 6.56
C TYR A 118 0.18 -3.79 7.06
N LEU A 119 -0.01 -3.93 8.37
CA LEU A 119 -1.30 -3.90 9.04
C LEU A 119 -1.99 -2.54 8.89
N GLU A 120 -1.24 -1.44 8.78
CA GLU A 120 -1.81 -0.10 8.57
C GLU A 120 -2.82 -0.03 7.41
N ASN A 121 -2.65 -0.87 6.38
CA ASN A 121 -3.53 -0.94 5.22
C ASN A 121 -4.91 -1.56 5.52
N LEU A 122 -5.07 -2.20 6.67
CA LEU A 122 -6.28 -2.90 7.13
C LEU A 122 -7.02 -2.08 8.20
N SER A 123 -8.35 -2.21 8.21
CA SER A 123 -9.20 -1.75 9.30
C SER A 123 -8.87 -2.50 10.59
N ASN A 124 -9.12 -1.91 11.76
CA ASN A 124 -8.81 -2.58 13.04
C ASN A 124 -9.51 -3.96 13.17
N ALA A 125 -10.74 -4.07 12.68
CA ALA A 125 -11.47 -5.34 12.68
C ALA A 125 -10.80 -6.40 11.79
N ASP A 126 -10.34 -6.00 10.59
CA ASP A 126 -9.64 -6.89 9.68
C ASP A 126 -8.23 -7.25 10.19
N LYS A 127 -7.55 -6.33 10.87
CA LYS A 127 -6.28 -6.60 11.56
C LYS A 127 -6.47 -7.72 12.59
N GLU A 128 -7.45 -7.59 13.48
CA GLU A 128 -7.73 -8.58 14.53
C GLU A 128 -8.13 -9.94 13.93
N SER A 129 -8.97 -9.92 12.89
CA SER A 129 -9.38 -11.15 12.20
C SER A 129 -8.21 -11.81 11.48
N LEU A 130 -7.32 -11.06 10.83
CA LEU A 130 -6.12 -11.59 10.17
C LEU A 130 -5.17 -12.20 11.21
N LEU A 131 -4.93 -11.51 12.32
CA LEU A 131 -4.04 -11.99 13.38
C LEU A 131 -4.56 -13.27 14.02
N THR A 132 -5.86 -13.37 14.25
CA THR A 132 -6.51 -14.57 14.79
C THR A 132 -6.39 -15.75 13.82
N GLU A 133 -6.60 -15.50 12.52
CA GLU A 133 -6.49 -16.54 11.50
C GLU A 133 -5.04 -17.03 11.32
N LEU A 134 -4.06 -16.12 11.37
CA LEU A 134 -2.64 -16.49 11.33
C LEU A 134 -2.22 -17.27 12.59
N GLU A 135 -2.69 -16.86 13.76
CA GLU A 135 -2.43 -17.58 15.02
C GLU A 135 -3.06 -18.98 15.00
N TYR A 136 -4.28 -19.11 14.47
CA TYR A 136 -4.93 -20.41 14.28
C TYR A 136 -4.16 -21.34 13.34
N ARG A 137 -3.68 -20.81 12.20
CA ARG A 137 -2.98 -21.61 11.17
C ARG A 137 -1.54 -21.94 11.52
N TYR A 138 -0.84 -21.01 12.17
CA TYR A 138 0.61 -21.09 12.33
C TYR A 138 1.07 -21.19 13.77
N GLY A 139 0.22 -20.88 14.75
CA GLY A 139 0.41 -21.06 16.21
C GLY A 139 1.86 -20.97 16.67
N ASN A 140 2.54 -22.13 16.71
CA ASN A 140 3.92 -22.27 17.16
C ASN A 140 4.98 -21.52 16.32
N ARG A 141 4.67 -21.12 15.09
CA ARG A 141 5.57 -20.38 14.18
C ARG A 141 5.38 -18.86 14.25
N MET A 142 4.34 -18.37 14.92
CA MET A 142 4.05 -16.94 15.05
C MET A 142 4.65 -16.36 16.32
N HIS A 143 5.51 -15.35 16.18
CA HIS A 143 6.09 -14.62 17.31
C HIS A 143 5.61 -13.17 17.31
N ARG A 144 5.03 -12.72 18.43
CA ARG A 144 4.67 -11.31 18.63
C ARG A 144 5.75 -10.63 19.48
N SER A 145 6.45 -9.64 18.94
CA SER A 145 7.28 -8.77 19.76
C SER A 145 6.44 -7.59 20.22
N ASN A 146 5.90 -7.64 21.43
CA ASN A 146 5.37 -6.45 22.09
C ASN A 146 6.54 -5.60 22.55
N GLN A 147 6.83 -4.49 21.86
CA GLN A 147 7.55 -3.38 22.50
C GLN A 147 6.52 -2.46 23.14
N SER A 148 6.30 -2.69 24.44
CA SER A 148 5.72 -1.69 25.32
C SER A 148 6.71 -0.51 25.40
N ALA A 149 6.35 0.65 24.85
CA ALA A 149 7.01 1.92 25.12
C ALA A 149 5.96 3.01 25.30
#